data_AF-K2ELZ8-F1
#
_entry.id   AF-K2ELZ8-F1
#
_cell.length_a   1.000
_cell.length_b   1.000
_cell.length_c   1.000
_cell.angle_alpha   90.00
_cell.angle_beta   90.00
_cell.angle_gamma   90.00
#
_symmetry.space_group_name_H-M   'P 1'
#
loop_
_entity.id
_entity.type
_entity.pdbx_description
1 polymer ?
#
loop_
_entity_poly.entity_id
_entity_poly.type
_entity_poly.pdbx_seq_one_letter_code
_entity_poly.pdbx_strand_id
1 'polypeptide(L)'
;MEKDNWINKFSQFAIPILTVGAQIITALKYPQYGLIVNLLAQPFWLYSSWKSYKEAGQIGIFVNTVVFSLVTLGGIINYWFL
;
A
#
# COMPACT_ATOMS: atom_id res chain seq x y z
N MET A 1 -24.58 5.84 1.09
CA MET A 1 -24.84 5.69 -0.36
C MET A 1 -23.71 4.87 -0.96
N GLU A 2 -24.04 3.65 -1.35
CA GLU A 2 -23.14 2.62 -1.86
C GLU A 2 -22.66 3.01 -3.28
N LYS A 3 -21.67 3.90 -3.35
CA LYS A 3 -21.11 4.37 -4.62
C LYS A 3 -19.90 3.49 -4.98
N ASP A 4 -20.18 2.55 -5.87
CA ASP A 4 -19.29 1.64 -6.59
C ASP A 4 -18.42 0.65 -5.79
N ASN A 5 -18.85 -0.62 -5.87
CA ASN A 5 -18.35 -1.75 -5.08
C ASN A 5 -17.06 -2.37 -5.67
N TRP A 6 -16.66 -1.98 -6.88
CA TRP A 6 -15.55 -2.62 -7.60
C TRP A 6 -14.18 -2.25 -7.01
N ILE A 7 -13.94 -0.98 -6.66
CA ILE A 7 -12.68 -0.54 -6.04
C ILE A 7 -12.52 -1.21 -4.68
N ASN A 8 -13.61 -1.31 -3.91
CA ASN A 8 -13.62 -2.01 -2.62
C ASN A 8 -13.26 -3.49 -2.78
N LYS A 9 -13.95 -4.20 -3.69
CA LYS A 9 -13.68 -5.61 -3.96
C LYS A 9 -12.25 -5.82 -4.45
N PHE A 10 -11.79 -4.99 -5.38
CA PHE A 10 -10.45 -5.09 -5.92
C PHE A 10 -9.39 -4.83 -4.84
N SER A 11 -9.57 -3.81 -3.99
CA SER A 11 -8.66 -3.49 -2.89
C SER A 11 -8.58 -4.62 -1.86
N GLN A 12 -9.68 -5.31 -1.58
CA GLN A 12 -9.72 -6.46 -0.67
C GLN A 12 -8.82 -7.62 -1.12
N PHE A 13 -8.62 -7.82 -2.42
CA PHE A 13 -7.71 -8.82 -2.95
C PHE A 13 -6.31 -8.26 -3.20
N ALA A 14 -6.22 -7.05 -3.76
CA ALA A 14 -4.95 -6.43 -4.12
C ALA A 14 -4.06 -6.18 -2.89
N ILE A 15 -4.64 -5.71 -1.77
CA ILE A 15 -3.87 -5.42 -0.56
C ILE A 15 -3.17 -6.67 0.00
N PRO A 16 -3.85 -7.79 0.31
CA PRO A 16 -3.18 -8.99 0.80
C PRO A 16 -2.18 -9.57 -0.20
N ILE A 17 -2.55 -9.68 -1.48
CA ILE A 17 -1.70 -10.29 -2.51
C ILE A 17 -0.40 -9.50 -2.67
N LEU A 18 -0.50 -8.17 -2.82
CA LEU A 18 0.67 -7.32 -3.04
C LEU A 18 1.49 -7.18 -1.76
N THR A 19 0.86 -7.03 -0.59
CA THR A 19 1.60 -6.87 0.67
C THR A 19 2.35 -8.15 1.04
N VAL A 20 1.69 -9.31 0.98
CA VAL A 20 2.35 -10.60 1.25
C VAL A 20 3.37 -10.92 0.17
N GLY A 21 3.05 -10.66 -1.10
CA GLY A 21 3.99 -10.82 -2.22
C GLY A 21 5.26 -10.01 -2.02
N ALA A 22 5.15 -8.74 -1.62
CA ALA A 22 6.30 -7.89 -1.30
C ALA A 22 7.15 -8.48 -0.16
N GLN A 23 6.53 -9.00 0.90
CA GLN A 23 7.25 -9.63 2.01
C GLN A 23 7.97 -10.92 1.57
N ILE A 24 7.32 -11.76 0.76
CA ILE A 24 7.92 -12.97 0.20
C ILE A 24 9.13 -12.61 -0.66
N ILE A 25 8.99 -11.66 -1.58
CA ILE A 25 10.08 -11.23 -2.47
C ILE A 25 11.26 -10.67 -1.65
N THR A 26 10.96 -9.89 -0.62
CA THR A 26 11.98 -9.38 0.32
C THR A 26 12.69 -10.53 1.04
N ALA A 27 11.93 -11.51 1.56
CA ALA A 27 12.48 -12.69 2.24
C ALA A 27 13.32 -13.57 1.30
N LEU A 28 13.01 -13.60 0.01
CA LEU A 28 13.78 -14.28 -1.04
C LEU A 28 15.08 -13.55 -1.42
N LYS A 29 15.50 -12.53 -0.66
CA LYS A 29 16.70 -11.72 -0.89
C LYS A 29 16.63 -10.87 -2.17
N TYR A 30 15.43 -10.49 -2.58
CA TYR A 30 15.18 -9.54 -3.67
C TYR A 30 14.51 -8.25 -3.17
N PRO A 31 15.08 -7.54 -2.17
CA PRO A 31 14.43 -6.43 -1.48
C PRO A 31 14.01 -5.27 -2.40
N GLN A 32 14.74 -5.04 -3.50
CA GLN A 32 14.39 -4.04 -4.49
C GLN A 32 13.06 -4.36 -5.17
N TYR A 33 12.87 -5.59 -5.67
CA TYR A 33 11.59 -5.97 -6.25
C TYR A 33 10.49 -6.01 -5.19
N GLY A 34 10.83 -6.35 -3.94
CA GLY A 34 9.95 -6.24 -2.79
C GLY A 34 9.44 -4.80 -2.59
N LEU A 35 10.32 -3.81 -2.63
CA LEU A 35 9.97 -2.38 -2.54
C LEU A 35 9.04 -1.93 -3.66
N ILE A 36 9.30 -2.34 -4.91
CA ILE A 36 8.41 -2.02 -6.04
C ILE A 36 7.01 -2.60 -5.81
N VAL A 37 6.91 -3.88 -5.45
CA VAL A 37 5.62 -4.52 -5.20
C VAL A 37 4.90 -3.88 -4.00
N ASN A 38 5.65 -3.46 -2.98
CA ASN A 38 5.09 -2.73 -1.85
C ASN A 38 4.57 -1.34 -2.25
N LEU A 39 5.25 -0.64 -3.18
CA LEU A 39 4.76 0.62 -3.73
C LEU A 39 3.47 0.42 -4.55
N LEU A 40 3.39 -0.65 -5.33
CA LEU A 40 2.19 -1.01 -6.09
C LEU A 40 0.97 -1.29 -5.17
N ALA A 41 1.20 -1.68 -3.91
CA ALA A 41 0.14 -1.86 -2.93
C ALA A 41 -0.43 -0.52 -2.40
N GLN A 42 0.35 0.57 -2.46
CA GLN A 42 0.00 1.83 -1.78
C GLN A 42 -1.26 2.51 -2.30
N PRO A 43 -1.61 2.52 -3.60
CA PRO A 43 -2.88 3.08 -4.05
C PRO A 43 -4.11 2.44 -3.38
N PHE A 44 -4.07 1.12 -3.16
CA PHE A 44 -5.16 0.39 -2.50
C PHE A 44 -5.20 0.68 -1.00
N TRP A 45 -4.04 0.73 -0.36
CA TRP A 45 -3.93 1.14 1.03
C TRP A 45 -4.42 2.57 1.24
N LEU A 46 -4.07 3.51 0.35
CA LEU A 46 -4.50 4.91 0.43
C LEU A 46 -6.01 5.03 0.28
N TYR A 47 -6.62 4.33 -0.69
CA TYR A 47 -8.07 4.28 -0.83
C TYR A 47 -8.74 3.70 0.42
N SER A 48 -8.30 2.52 0.87
CA SER A 48 -8.91 1.83 2.00
C SER A 48 -8.78 2.60 3.30
N SER A 49 -7.60 3.18 3.57
CA SER A 49 -7.35 3.94 4.80
C SER A 49 -8.07 5.29 4.79
N TRP A 50 -8.16 5.97 3.64
CA TRP A 50 -8.98 7.18 3.49
C TRP A 50 -10.45 6.89 3.76
N LYS A 51 -10.98 5.79 3.20
CA LYS A 51 -12.36 5.36 3.43
C LYS A 51 -12.59 5.06 4.92
N SER A 52 -11.69 4.31 5.57
CA SER A 52 -11.75 4.05 7.01
C SER A 52 -11.69 5.34 7.86
N TYR A 53 -10.91 6.34 7.44
CA TYR A 53 -10.92 7.65 8.08
C TYR A 53 -12.29 8.34 7.95
N LYS A 54 -12.87 8.37 6.75
CA LYS A 54 -14.16 9.04 6.50
C LYS A 54 -15.36 8.34 7.12
N GLU A 55 -15.37 7.01 7.17
CA GLU A 55 -16.51 6.22 7.62
C GLU A 55 -16.42 5.80 9.09
N ALA A 56 -15.21 5.56 9.61
CA ALA A 56 -14.99 5.02 10.96
C ALA A 56 -14.10 5.92 11.85
N GLY A 57 -13.76 7.13 11.39
CA GLY A 57 -12.94 8.08 12.16
C GLY A 57 -11.49 7.65 12.36
N GLN A 58 -11.03 6.61 11.65
CA GLN A 58 -9.67 6.07 11.79
C GLN A 58 -8.64 6.94 11.08
N ILE A 59 -8.35 8.13 11.62
CA ILE A 59 -7.36 9.03 11.03
C ILE A 59 -5.92 8.47 11.11
N GLY A 60 -5.62 7.70 12.17
CA GLY A 60 -4.28 7.14 12.40
C GLY A 60 -3.82 6.22 11.27
N ILE A 61 -4.70 5.33 10.78
CA ILE A 61 -4.34 4.43 9.67
C ILE A 61 -4.10 5.22 8.37
N PHE A 62 -4.90 6.26 8.11
CA PHE A 62 -4.72 7.10 6.94
C PHE A 62 -3.38 7.84 6.95
N VAL A 63 -3.03 8.48 8.08
CA VAL A 63 -1.74 9.17 8.24
C VAL A 63 -0.58 8.18 8.11
N ASN A 64 -0.67 7.02 8.77
CA ASN A 64 0.35 5.98 8.67
C ASN A 64 0.55 5.52 7.23
N THR A 65 -0.54 5.29 6.48
CA THR A 65 -0.46 4.90 5.07
C THR A 65 0.18 5.97 4.19
N VAL A 66 -0.13 7.26 4.41
CA VAL A 66 0.52 8.37 3.68
C VAL A 66 2.03 8.38 3.96
N VAL A 67 2.44 8.30 5.22
CA VAL A 67 3.86 8.27 5.60
C VAL A 67 4.56 7.04 5.03
N PHE A 68 3.94 5.86 5.13
CA PHE A 68 4.49 4.62 4.58
C PHE A 68 4.66 4.69 3.06
N SER A 69 3.71 5.32 2.36
CA SER A 69 3.80 5.56 0.91
C SER A 69 5.01 6.42 0.56
N LEU A 70 5.24 7.51 1.31
CA LEU A 70 6.39 8.39 1.13
C LEU A 70 7.71 7.68 1.43
N VAL A 71 7.79 6.92 2.52
CA VAL A 71 8.99 6.14 2.86
C VAL A 71 9.30 5.08 1.80
N THR A 72 8.28 4.38 1.31
CA THR A 72 8.46 3.36 0.26
C THR A 72 8.93 4.00 -1.05
N LEU A 73 8.35 5.14 -1.43
CA LEU A 73 8.80 5.92 -2.59
C LEU A 73 10.24 6.40 -2.41
N GLY A 74 10.59 6.91 -1.23
CA GLY A 74 11.95 7.30 -0.89
C GLY A 74 12.93 6.14 -0.95
N GLY A 75 12.53 4.95 -0.51
CA GLY A 75 13.33 3.73 -0.63
C GLY A 75 13.60 3.32 -2.08
N ILE A 76 12.63 3.49 -2.97
CA ILE A 76 12.82 3.27 -4.41
C ILE A 76 13.73 4.35 -5.02
N ILE A 77 13.54 5.62 -4.68
CA ILE A 77 14.44 6.67 -5.18
C ILE A 77 15.88 6.37 -4.72
N ASN A 78 16.05 6.03 -3.45
CA ASN A 78 17.35 5.72 -2.88
C ASN A 78 18.01 4.50 -3.50
N TYR A 79 17.27 3.42 -3.80
CA TYR A 79 17.90 2.21 -4.32
C TYR A 79 18.33 2.33 -5.79
N TRP A 80 17.59 3.09 -6.62
CA TRP A 80 17.85 3.16 -8.05
C TRP A 80 18.56 4.44 -8.52
N PHE A 81 18.52 5.52 -7.74
CA PHE A 81 18.99 6.83 -8.19
C PHE A 81 20.05 7.49 -7.28
N LEU A 82 20.33 6.91 -6.10
CA LEU A 82 21.36 7.37 -5.16
C LEU A 82 22.34 6.23 -4.86
#